data_AF-A0AAF1A9R7-F1
#
_entry.id   AF-A0AAF1A9R7-F1
#
_cell.length_a   1.000
_cell.length_b   1.000
_cell.length_c   1.000
_cell.angle_alpha   90.00
_cell.angle_beta   90.00
_cell.angle_gamma   90.00
#
_symmetry.space_group_name_H-M   'P 1'
#
loop_
_entity.id
_entity.type
_entity.pdbx_description
1 polymer ?
#
loop_
_entity_poly.entity_id
_entity_poly.type
_entity_poly.pdbx_seq_one_letter_code
_entity_poly.pdbx_strand_id
1 'polypeptide(L)'
;MEILIVALVLVAVLWLVAVWLGAQAKRQVDVDVDLPPERVAEIVRDHFGSITWRPVNGRGIINYQSRGPGVGSAVLKNPTISVDLSALVSGGTRAEIWMSSWQTKGGVIGSADRVFLKKRSLANKLAAL
;
A
#
# COMPACT_ATOMS: atom_id res chain seq x y z
N MET A 1 -26.11 -20.89 -22.36
CA MET A 1 -26.16 -19.40 -22.43
C MET A 1 -26.02 -18.78 -21.05
N GLU A 2 -26.79 -19.24 -20.07
CA GLU A 2 -26.78 -18.72 -18.69
C GLU A 2 -25.41 -18.81 -17.99
N ILE A 3 -24.71 -19.95 -18.09
CA ILE A 3 -23.38 -20.12 -17.48
C ILE A 3 -22.37 -19.10 -18.04
N LEU A 4 -22.43 -18.83 -19.34
CA LEU A 4 -21.55 -17.85 -19.98
C LEU A 4 -21.85 -16.44 -19.47
N ILE A 5 -23.12 -16.08 -19.33
CA ILE A 5 -23.54 -14.78 -18.78
C ILE A 5 -23.04 -14.63 -17.35
N VAL A 6 -23.24 -15.64 -16.50
CA VAL A 6 -22.76 -15.64 -15.11
C VAL A 6 -21.24 -15.49 -15.04
N ALA A 7 -20.50 -16.23 -15.89
CA ALA A 7 -19.05 -16.12 -15.95
C ALA A 7 -18.58 -14.71 -16.36
N LEU A 8 -19.22 -14.10 -17.37
CA LEU A 8 -18.89 -12.74 -17.81
C LEU A 8 -19.16 -11.69 -16.73
N VAL A 9 -20.29 -11.82 -16.03
CA VAL A 9 -20.63 -10.93 -14.90
C VAL A 9 -19.60 -11.07 -13.78
N LEU A 10 -19.20 -12.29 -13.43
CA LEU A 10 -18.17 -12.54 -12.42
C LEU A 10 -16.85 -11.86 -12.80
N VAL A 11 -16.39 -12.04 -14.04
CA VAL A 11 -15.17 -11.41 -14.54
C VAL A 11 -15.26 -9.89 -14.46
N ALA A 12 -16.38 -9.29 -14.87
CA ALA A 12 -16.60 -7.86 -14.81
C ALA A 12 -16.54 -7.33 -13.35
N VAL A 13 -17.20 -8.02 -12.41
CA VAL A 13 -17.18 -7.66 -10.99
C VAL A 13 -15.77 -7.73 -10.42
N LEU A 14 -15.03 -8.81 -10.67
CA LEU A 14 -13.65 -8.96 -10.21
C LEU A 14 -12.74 -7.87 -10.77
N TRP A 15 -12.92 -7.50 -12.04
CA TRP A 15 -12.19 -6.40 -12.65
C TRP A 15 -12.49 -5.06 -12.00
N LEU A 16 -13.77 -4.74 -11.75
CA LEU A 16 -14.17 -3.51 -11.05
C LEU A 16 -13.59 -3.44 -9.63
N VAL A 17 -13.59 -4.55 -8.89
CA VAL A 17 -12.96 -4.62 -7.56
C VAL A 17 -11.46 -4.35 -7.64
N ALA A 18 -10.77 -4.93 -8.63
CA ALA A 18 -9.34 -4.72 -8.83
C ALA A 18 -9.00 -3.26 -9.16
N VAL A 19 -9.80 -2.61 -10.01
CA VAL A 19 -9.68 -1.17 -10.33
C VAL A 19 -9.93 -0.32 -9.08
N TRP A 20 -10.97 -0.63 -8.31
CA TRP A 20 -11.30 0.07 -7.06
C TRP A 20 -10.19 -0.05 -6.02
N LEU A 21 -9.62 -1.25 -5.82
CA LEU A 21 -8.45 -1.47 -4.96
C LEU A 21 -7.25 -0.63 -5.42
N GLY A 22 -7.02 -0.54 -6.73
CA GLY A 22 -5.99 0.33 -7.30
C GLY A 22 -6.21 1.81 -6.96
N ALA A 23 -7.45 2.28 -6.99
CA ALA A 23 -7.80 3.64 -6.58
C ALA A 23 -7.51 3.88 -5.09
N GLN A 24 -7.90 2.96 -4.21
CA GLN A 24 -7.60 3.06 -2.76
C GLN A 24 -6.09 2.97 -2.48
N ALA A 25 -5.38 2.11 -3.19
CA ALA A 25 -3.93 1.97 -3.07
C ALA A 25 -3.18 3.26 -3.45
N LYS A 26 -3.69 4.05 -4.41
CA LYS A 26 -3.10 5.33 -4.82
C LYS A 26 -3.32 6.48 -3.84
N ARG A 27 -4.36 6.45 -2.99
CA ARG A 27 -4.63 7.52 -2.02
C ARG A 27 -3.50 7.65 -1.00
N GLN A 28 -3.01 8.86 -0.75
CA GLN A 28 -2.11 9.09 0.37
C GLN A 28 -2.89 8.98 1.70
N VAL A 29 -2.22 8.50 2.74
CA VAL A 29 -2.75 8.44 4.10
C VAL A 29 -1.73 9.11 5.02
N ASP A 30 -2.19 10.13 5.72
CA ASP A 30 -1.36 10.88 6.67
C ASP A 30 -1.85 10.58 8.08
N VAL A 31 -0.91 10.31 8.98
CA VAL A 31 -1.20 10.02 10.39
C VAL A 31 -0.28 10.85 11.26
N ASP A 32 -0.86 11.67 12.12
CA ASP A 32 -0.14 12.42 13.15
C ASP A 32 -0.05 11.55 14.41
N VAL A 33 1.16 11.42 14.96
CA VAL A 33 1.47 10.54 16.11
C VAL A 33 2.26 11.34 17.14
N ASP A 34 1.96 11.18 18.42
CA ASP A 34 2.67 11.86 19.52
C ASP A 34 3.95 11.12 19.93
N LEU A 35 4.82 10.85 18.95
CA LEU A 35 6.11 10.20 19.14
C LEU A 35 7.18 10.90 18.27
N PRO A 36 8.46 10.84 18.69
CA PRO A 36 9.56 11.40 17.90
C PRO A 36 9.77 10.61 16.59
N PRO A 37 10.26 11.25 15.51
CA PRO A 37 10.36 10.64 14.19
C PRO A 37 11.18 9.35 14.14
N GLU A 38 12.23 9.25 14.96
CA GLU A 38 13.09 8.07 15.05
C GLU A 38 12.31 6.85 15.52
N ARG A 39 11.44 7.03 16.52
CA ARG A 39 10.63 5.94 17.07
C ARG A 39 9.54 5.52 16.09
N VAL A 40 8.92 6.47 15.40
CA VAL A 40 7.94 6.17 14.34
C VAL A 40 8.62 5.40 13.19
N ALA A 41 9.85 5.78 12.81
CA ALA A 41 10.63 5.10 11.78
C ALA A 41 10.91 3.63 12.13
N GLU A 42 11.27 3.33 13.38
CA GLU A 42 11.44 1.96 13.87
C GLU A 42 10.14 1.15 13.75
N ILE A 43 9.02 1.71 14.23
CA ILE A 43 7.71 1.06 14.17
C ILE A 43 7.30 0.74 12.72
N VAL A 44 7.58 1.67 11.79
CA VAL A 44 7.32 1.48 10.36
C VAL A 44 8.20 0.34 9.82
N ARG A 45 9.51 0.36 10.07
CA ARG A 45 10.44 -0.69 9.60
C ARG A 45 10.04 -2.07 10.14
N ASP A 46 9.73 -2.17 11.43
CA ASP A 46 9.26 -3.40 12.06
C ASP A 46 7.94 -3.88 11.45
N HIS A 47 7.02 -2.96 11.15
CA HIS A 47 5.77 -3.29 10.49
C HIS A 47 6.03 -3.93 9.11
N PHE A 48 7.03 -3.47 8.36
CA PHE A 48 7.38 -4.01 7.05
C PHE A 48 8.34 -5.21 7.08
N GLY A 49 8.94 -5.56 8.22
CA GLY A 49 9.93 -6.63 8.39
C GLY A 49 9.49 -8.07 8.03
N SER A 50 8.30 -8.26 7.46
CA SER A 50 7.82 -9.56 6.99
C SER A 50 8.48 -10.00 5.67
N ILE A 51 8.59 -11.31 5.43
CA ILE A 51 9.13 -11.93 4.19
C ILE A 51 8.44 -11.42 2.91
N THR A 52 7.22 -10.93 3.03
CA THR A 52 6.39 -10.52 1.90
C THR A 52 6.59 -9.08 1.43
N TRP A 53 7.54 -8.37 2.03
CA TRP A 53 7.95 -7.02 1.65
C TRP A 53 9.48 -6.96 1.65
N ARG A 54 10.07 -6.22 0.71
CA ARG A 54 11.52 -5.98 0.68
C ARG A 54 11.84 -4.51 0.79
N PRO A 55 12.88 -4.13 1.55
CA PRO A 55 13.40 -2.78 1.49
C PRO A 55 13.93 -2.52 0.07
N VAL A 56 13.70 -1.31 -0.43
CA VAL A 56 14.19 -0.83 -1.72
C VAL A 56 14.60 0.63 -1.58
N ASN A 57 15.39 1.15 -2.52
CA ASN A 57 15.53 2.60 -2.67
C ASN A 57 14.23 3.16 -3.27
N GLY A 58 13.84 4.37 -2.89
CA GLY A 58 12.60 4.97 -3.36
C GLY A 58 12.46 6.44 -2.98
N ARG A 59 11.23 6.97 -3.12
CA ARG A 59 10.93 8.40 -3.02
C ARG A 59 10.83 8.93 -1.59
N GLY A 60 10.39 8.11 -0.64
CA GLY A 60 10.33 8.51 0.77
C GLY A 60 11.61 8.12 1.52
N ILE A 61 11.67 8.45 2.80
CA ILE A 61 12.79 8.03 3.67
C ILE A 61 12.76 6.52 3.98
N ILE A 62 11.57 5.89 3.93
CA ILE A 62 11.39 4.45 4.10
C ILE A 62 10.62 3.92 2.91
N ASN A 63 11.14 2.90 2.23
CA ASN A 63 10.50 2.34 1.03
C ASN A 63 10.51 0.82 1.04
N TYR A 64 9.34 0.23 0.79
CA TYR A 64 9.17 -1.21 0.71
C TYR A 64 8.38 -1.61 -0.52
N GLN A 65 8.90 -2.57 -1.27
CA GLN A 65 8.22 -3.17 -2.41
C GLN A 65 7.58 -4.50 -2.01
N SER A 66 6.35 -4.74 -2.43
CA SER A 66 5.69 -6.02 -2.15
C SER A 66 6.38 -7.19 -2.85
N ARG A 67 6.31 -8.37 -2.23
CA ARG A 67 6.76 -9.66 -2.78
C ARG A 67 5.62 -10.68 -2.76
N GLY A 68 5.75 -11.69 -3.60
CA GLY A 68 4.81 -12.81 -3.67
C GLY A 68 3.56 -12.50 -4.50
N PRO A 69 2.56 -13.40 -4.45
CA PRO A 69 1.34 -13.28 -5.22
C PRO A 69 0.44 -12.14 -4.70
N GLY A 70 -0.25 -11.49 -5.63
CA GLY A 70 -1.25 -10.44 -5.43
C GLY A 70 -2.03 -10.21 -6.72
N VAL A 71 -3.04 -9.33 -6.69
CA VAL A 71 -3.89 -9.08 -7.87
C VAL A 71 -3.05 -8.64 -9.06
N GLY A 72 -3.06 -9.40 -10.16
CA GLY A 72 -2.28 -9.08 -11.37
C GLY A 72 -0.75 -9.20 -11.23
N SER A 73 -0.23 -9.73 -10.11
CA SER A 73 1.21 -9.80 -9.84
C SER A 73 1.98 -10.78 -10.73
N ALA A 74 1.28 -11.67 -11.44
CA ALA A 74 1.88 -12.62 -12.37
C ALA A 74 2.44 -11.93 -13.64
N VAL A 75 1.92 -10.74 -13.97
CA VAL A 75 2.25 -10.04 -15.23
C VAL A 75 2.78 -8.63 -14.97
N LEU A 76 2.48 -8.05 -13.80
CA LEU A 76 2.84 -6.68 -13.45
C LEU A 76 3.88 -6.64 -12.32
N LYS A 77 4.83 -5.70 -12.43
CA LYS A 77 5.80 -5.44 -11.37
C LYS A 77 5.07 -5.03 -10.09
N ASN A 78 5.52 -5.58 -8.98
CA ASN A 78 5.01 -5.25 -7.65
C ASN A 78 5.25 -3.77 -7.30
N PRO A 79 4.28 -3.11 -6.63
CA PRO A 79 4.33 -1.71 -6.27
C PRO A 79 5.22 -1.45 -5.05
N THR A 80 5.65 -0.20 -4.91
CA THR A 80 6.41 0.30 -3.76
C THR A 80 5.53 1.20 -2.91
N ILE A 81 5.49 0.93 -1.60
CA ILE A 81 5.01 1.88 -0.60
C ILE A 81 6.21 2.72 -0.13
N SER A 82 5.99 4.02 -0.03
CA SER A 82 6.93 4.97 0.57
C SER A 82 6.29 5.60 1.80
N VAL A 83 7.13 5.92 2.77
CA VAL A 83 6.77 6.64 3.98
C VAL A 83 7.75 7.79 4.17
N ASP A 84 7.21 8.99 4.36
CA ASP A 84 7.94 10.17 4.84
C ASP A 84 7.48 10.54 6.24
N LEU A 85 8.41 11.06 7.03
CA LEU A 85 8.20 11.46 8.41
C LEU A 85 8.62 12.91 8.58
N SER A 86 7.67 13.73 9.03
CA SER A 86 7.88 15.16 9.26
C SER A 86 7.59 15.48 10.71
N ALA A 87 8.48 16.20 11.39
CA ALA A 87 8.23 16.65 12.75
C ALA A 87 7.08 17.68 12.78
N LEU A 88 6.17 17.54 13.75
CA LEU A 88 5.09 18.48 14.01
C LEU A 88 5.55 19.55 14.99
N VAL A 89 4.97 20.74 14.88
CA VAL A 89 5.25 21.86 15.81
C VAL A 89 4.89 21.49 17.26
N SER A 90 3.94 20.59 17.47
CA SER A 90 3.53 20.08 18.78
C SER A 90 4.53 19.11 19.43
N GLY A 91 5.60 18.70 18.73
CA GLY A 91 6.58 17.72 19.21
C GLY A 91 6.35 16.28 18.75
N GLY A 92 5.24 16.01 18.05
CA GLY A 92 4.93 14.72 17.43
C GLY A 92 5.51 14.56 16.01
N THR A 93 5.06 13.53 15.30
CA THR A 93 5.47 13.22 13.92
C THR A 93 4.26 13.02 13.03
N ARG A 94 4.26 13.63 11.85
CA ARG A 94 3.37 13.27 10.74
C ARG A 94 4.01 12.19 9.89
N ALA A 95 3.34 11.05 9.76
CA ALA A 95 3.72 9.98 8.86
C ALA A 95 2.86 10.04 7.59
N GLU A 96 3.48 10.33 6.46
CA GLU A 96 2.85 10.38 5.14
C GLU A 96 3.10 9.05 4.43
N ILE A 97 2.03 8.31 4.10
CA ILE A 97 2.12 6.94 3.58
C ILE A 97 1.44 6.88 2.21
N TRP A 98 2.22 6.58 1.16
CA TRP A 98 1.67 6.50 -0.20
C TRP A 98 2.31 5.40 -1.04
N MET A 99 1.65 5.07 -2.15
CA MET A 99 2.21 4.18 -3.17
C MET A 99 3.02 5.00 -4.15
N SER A 100 4.34 4.86 -4.14
CA SER A 100 5.25 5.75 -4.88
C SER A 100 5.61 5.24 -6.28
N SER A 101 5.48 3.94 -6.52
CA SER A 101 5.74 3.31 -7.81
C SER A 101 4.81 2.14 -8.03
N TRP A 102 4.26 2.00 -9.23
CA TRP A 102 3.40 0.89 -9.63
C TRP A 102 3.41 0.70 -11.15
N GLN A 103 2.92 -0.46 -11.58
CA GLN A 103 2.58 -0.72 -12.98
C GLN A 103 1.09 -0.99 -13.12
N THR A 104 0.52 -0.63 -14.27
CA THR A 104 -0.88 -0.88 -14.59
C THR A 104 -1.04 -1.50 -15.97
N LYS A 105 -2.06 -2.35 -16.12
CA LYS A 105 -2.52 -2.87 -17.41
C LYS A 105 -4.04 -3.04 -17.35
N GLY A 106 -4.74 -2.50 -18.36
CA GLY A 106 -6.20 -2.52 -18.40
C GLY A 106 -6.86 -1.88 -17.16
N GLY A 107 -6.25 -0.82 -16.62
CA GLY A 107 -6.73 -0.12 -15.40
C GLY A 107 -6.42 -0.82 -14.07
N VAL A 108 -5.99 -2.08 -14.09
CA VAL A 108 -5.62 -2.84 -12.89
C VAL A 108 -4.18 -2.53 -12.52
N ILE A 109 -3.93 -2.31 -11.23
CA ILE A 109 -2.59 -2.14 -10.66
C ILE A 109 -2.14 -3.46 -10.05
N GLY A 110 -0.91 -3.87 -10.35
CA GLY A 110 -0.32 -5.08 -9.77
C GLY A 110 -0.27 -5.00 -8.24
N SER A 111 -0.70 -6.06 -7.55
CA SER A 111 -0.70 -6.20 -6.09
C SER A 111 -1.31 -5.02 -5.32
N ALA A 112 -2.32 -4.37 -5.90
CA ALA A 112 -2.99 -3.23 -5.28
C ALA A 112 -3.66 -3.58 -3.95
N ASP A 113 -4.19 -4.80 -3.85
CA ASP A 113 -4.74 -5.39 -2.62
C ASP A 113 -3.70 -5.36 -1.49
N ARG A 114 -2.47 -5.79 -1.77
CA ARG A 114 -1.38 -5.84 -0.79
C ARG A 114 -1.04 -4.44 -0.30
N VAL A 115 -0.97 -3.47 -1.21
CA VAL A 115 -0.70 -2.07 -0.85
C VAL A 115 -1.80 -1.49 0.01
N PHE A 116 -3.05 -1.64 -0.43
CA PHE A 116 -4.20 -1.13 0.31
C PHE A 116 -4.24 -1.69 1.75
N LEU A 117 -4.14 -3.01 1.90
CA LEU A 117 -4.18 -3.66 3.20
C LEU A 117 -2.99 -3.26 4.07
N LYS A 118 -1.78 -3.22 3.50
CA LYS A 118 -0.57 -2.90 4.26
C LYS A 118 -0.57 -1.46 4.76
N LYS A 119 -0.90 -0.49 3.90
CA LYS A 119 -1.02 0.92 4.31
C LYS A 119 -2.12 1.09 5.36
N ARG A 120 -3.28 0.48 5.17
CA ARG A 120 -4.39 0.57 6.13
C ARG A 120 -3.99 -0.01 7.50
N SER A 121 -3.31 -1.15 7.51
CA SER A 121 -2.82 -1.76 8.75
C SER A 121 -1.76 -0.89 9.44
N LEU A 122 -0.82 -0.30 8.69
CA LEU A 122 0.15 0.64 9.25
C LEU A 122 -0.52 1.90 9.81
N ALA A 123 -1.42 2.52 9.05
CA ALA A 123 -2.14 3.72 9.49
C ALA A 123 -2.93 3.46 10.77
N ASN A 124 -3.65 2.33 10.85
CA ASN A 124 -4.35 1.93 12.07
C ASN A 124 -3.39 1.67 13.24
N LYS A 125 -2.22 1.06 12.99
CA LYS A 125 -1.21 0.82 14.02
C LYS A 125 -0.66 2.14 14.57
N LEU A 126 -0.40 3.11 13.71
CA LEU A 126 0.11 4.43 14.10
C LEU A 126 -0.94 5.28 14.81
N ALA A 127 -2.19 5.24 14.35
CA ALA A 127 -3.29 6.00 14.95
C ALA A 127 -3.73 5.47 16.34
N ALA A 128 -3.21 4.31 16.76
CA ALA A 128 -3.48 3.71 18.06
C ALA A 128 -2.37 3.98 19.09
N LEU A 129 -1.34 4.76 18.72
CA LEU A 129 -0.24 5.20 19.58
C LEU A 129 -0.54 6.61 20.11
#